data_AF-A0A3G6SB07-F1
#
_entry.id   AF-A0A3G6SB07-F1
#
_cell.length_a   1.000
_cell.length_b   1.000
_cell.length_c   1.000
_cell.angle_alpha   90.00
_cell.angle_beta   90.00
_cell.angle_gamma   90.00
#
_symmetry.space_group_name_H-M   'P 1'
#
loop_
_entity.id
_entity.type
_entity.pdbx_description
1 polymer ?
#
loop_
_entity_poly.entity_id
_entity_poly.type
_entity_poly.pdbx_seq_one_letter_code
_entity_poly.pdbx_strand_id
1 'polypeptide(L)'
;MENYSRQHKFEIGTKCSVGNCENIAEFEVVLYDFYDFDDEPETFYEQDYTCPFLCKKHLDINENNAEGERKPRGIVYYPYTNKHNAQGYSKYNPIKEVYPQLFSSEEIENNQQLQIQLNEINEELISYLSKHPEYIRQLHHRKFEELIAEIIRSKGFDVTLTLKTRDGGKDIIALYKSPFGHQMFIVECKKYNEENKVGVELVRGLYGVKIAERATKGILVTSSTFTKDARDFVKPLEFELALKDYRDIIQWCKDYKISKYQKTIK
;
A
#
# COMPACT_ATOMS: atom_id res chain seq x y z
N MET A 1 -8.08 16.22 21.08
CA MET A 1 -6.77 15.60 21.37
C MET A 1 -6.13 16.42 22.49
N GLU A 2 -6.49 16.16 23.75
CA GLU A 2 -6.01 17.01 24.87
C GLU A 2 -4.79 16.48 25.63
N ASN A 3 -4.28 15.26 25.37
CA ASN A 3 -3.20 14.68 26.18
C ASN A 3 -1.99 14.16 25.35
N TYR A 4 -1.55 14.88 24.32
CA TYR A 4 -0.26 14.57 23.66
C TYR A 4 0.87 15.41 24.28
N SER A 5 1.83 14.75 24.94
CA SER A 5 3.02 15.41 25.50
C SER A 5 4.24 15.18 24.60
N ARG A 6 4.85 16.28 24.12
CA ARG A 6 6.03 16.29 23.25
C ARG A 6 7.19 17.01 23.94
N GLN A 7 8.35 16.37 24.05
CA GLN A 7 9.56 17.00 24.62
C GLN A 7 10.50 17.57 23.55
N HIS A 8 10.70 16.85 22.45
CA HIS A 8 11.58 17.23 21.35
C HIS A 8 10.74 17.70 20.16
N LYS A 9 11.00 18.92 19.67
CA LYS A 9 10.42 19.40 18.42
C LYS A 9 11.25 18.88 17.25
N PHE A 10 10.55 18.55 16.17
CA PHE A 10 11.20 18.24 14.90
C PHE A 10 11.65 19.53 14.20
N GLU A 11 12.86 19.53 13.66
CA GLU A 11 13.37 20.56 12.76
C GLU A 11 13.84 19.92 11.44
N ILE A 12 13.69 20.62 10.31
CA ILE A 12 14.12 20.11 9.00
C ILE A 12 15.60 19.74 9.05
N GLY A 13 15.90 18.48 8.73
CA GLY A 13 17.25 17.92 8.82
C GLY A 13 17.55 17.15 10.11
N THR A 14 16.59 17.07 11.06
CA THR A 14 16.72 16.22 12.26
C THR A 14 17.02 14.78 11.85
N LYS A 15 18.08 14.21 12.42
CA LYS A 15 18.52 12.83 12.15
C LYS A 15 17.77 11.84 13.02
N CYS A 16 17.78 10.59 12.58
CA CYS A 16 17.32 9.46 13.40
C CYS A 16 18.06 9.43 14.75
N SER A 17 17.32 9.22 15.84
CA SER A 17 17.84 9.20 17.21
C SER A 17 18.65 7.95 17.54
N VAL A 18 18.74 6.96 16.64
CA VAL A 18 19.61 5.79 16.82
C VAL A 18 21.07 6.23 16.68
N GLY A 19 21.90 5.88 17.67
CA GLY A 19 23.32 6.23 17.69
C GLY A 19 24.05 5.81 16.41
N ASN A 20 24.92 6.70 15.90
CA ASN A 20 25.67 6.53 14.65
C ASN A 20 24.81 6.41 13.37
N CYS A 21 23.53 6.74 13.42
CA CYS A 21 22.71 6.84 12.21
C CYS A 21 22.83 8.24 11.58
N GLU A 22 23.15 8.29 10.28
CA GLU A 22 23.21 9.56 9.55
C GLU A 22 21.93 9.86 8.75
N ASN A 23 21.00 8.91 8.69
CA ASN A 23 19.74 9.09 7.95
C ASN A 23 18.88 10.16 8.62
N ILE A 24 18.16 10.92 7.78
CA ILE A 24 17.13 11.84 8.23
C ILE A 24 16.01 11.05 8.91
N ALA A 25 15.50 11.59 10.02
CA ALA A 25 14.34 11.02 10.67
C ALA A 25 13.10 11.20 9.80
N GLU A 26 12.28 10.15 9.75
CA GLU A 26 11.04 10.10 8.98
C GLU A 26 9.81 10.00 9.90
N PHE A 27 9.99 9.49 11.12
CA PHE A 27 8.91 9.26 12.06
C PHE A 27 9.25 9.84 13.43
N GLU A 28 8.28 10.51 14.03
CA GLU A 28 8.23 10.82 15.47
C GLU A 28 7.71 9.59 16.21
N VAL A 29 8.42 9.15 17.24
CA VAL A 29 8.07 7.96 18.02
C VAL A 29 7.28 8.39 19.24
N VAL A 30 6.17 7.71 19.50
CA VAL A 30 5.29 7.96 20.64
C VAL A 30 5.08 6.65 21.40
N LEU A 31 5.25 6.69 22.72
CA LEU A 31 4.86 5.61 23.61
C LEU A 31 3.36 5.70 23.88
N TYR A 32 2.65 4.61 23.58
CA TYR A 32 1.21 4.51 23.75
C TYR A 32 0.84 3.38 24.71
N ASP A 33 -0.03 3.69 25.68
CA ASP A 33 -0.74 2.70 26.49
C ASP A 33 -2.20 3.14 26.73
N PHE A 34 -3.06 2.18 27.03
CA PHE A 34 -4.46 2.41 27.34
C PHE A 34 -4.79 1.82 28.70
N TYR A 35 -5.38 2.63 29.58
CA TYR A 35 -5.79 2.26 30.92
C TYR A 35 -7.31 2.22 30.97
N ASP A 36 -7.85 1.01 30.96
CA ASP A 36 -9.28 0.75 31.10
C ASP A 36 -9.64 0.76 32.59
N PHE A 37 -9.85 1.94 33.17
CA PHE A 37 -10.41 2.08 34.52
C PHE A 37 -11.94 2.10 34.42
N ASP A 38 -12.62 1.49 35.39
CA ASP A 38 -14.08 1.27 35.36
C ASP A 38 -14.91 2.56 35.21
N ASP A 39 -14.37 3.72 35.61
CA ASP A 39 -15.09 5.00 35.62
C ASP A 39 -14.53 6.05 34.64
N GLU A 40 -13.23 6.04 34.31
CA GLU A 40 -12.59 6.99 33.39
C GLU A 40 -11.42 6.35 32.62
N PRO A 41 -11.61 5.94 31.35
CA PRO A 41 -10.52 5.37 30.57
C PRO A 41 -9.46 6.44 30.26
N GLU A 42 -8.21 6.14 30.58
CA GLU A 42 -7.08 7.04 30.33
C GLU A 42 -6.21 6.51 29.19
N THR A 43 -5.69 7.42 28.38
CA THR A 43 -4.72 7.10 27.32
C THR A 43 -3.40 7.78 27.61
N PHE A 44 -2.35 6.98 27.70
CA PHE A 44 -0.98 7.48 27.71
C PHE A 44 -0.50 7.59 26.26
N TYR A 45 -0.10 8.79 25.85
CA TYR A 45 0.37 9.05 24.50
C TYR A 45 1.44 10.16 24.55
N GLU A 46 2.67 9.76 24.82
CA GLU A 46 3.78 10.69 25.03
C GLU A 46 4.93 10.37 24.08
N GLN A 47 5.58 11.42 23.56
CA GLN A 47 6.75 11.23 22.71
C GLN A 47 7.81 10.41 23.45
N ASP A 48 8.37 9.42 22.76
CA ASP A 48 9.37 8.54 23.33
C ASP A 48 10.67 9.30 23.64
N TYR A 49 11.02 9.43 24.91
CA TYR A 49 12.20 10.16 25.34
C TYR A 49 13.52 9.48 24.98
N THR A 50 13.49 8.17 24.75
CA THR A 50 14.70 7.38 24.51
C THR A 50 15.08 7.38 23.04
N CYS A 51 14.07 7.46 22.16
CA CYS A 51 14.27 7.49 20.73
C CYS A 51 13.13 8.29 20.06
N PRO A 52 13.11 9.63 20.21
CA PRO A 52 11.97 10.46 19.78
C PRO A 52 11.78 10.48 18.26
N PHE A 53 12.82 10.15 17.49
CA PHE A 53 12.78 10.18 16.03
C PHE A 53 13.47 8.97 15.37
N LEU A 54 12.84 8.38 14.35
CA LEU A 54 13.36 7.22 13.61
C LEU A 54 13.34 7.44 12.10
N CYS A 55 14.35 6.90 11.39
CA CYS A 55 14.27 6.69 9.94
C CYS A 55 13.57 5.36 9.62
N LYS A 56 13.10 5.17 8.38
CA LYS A 56 12.39 3.96 7.95
C LYS A 56 13.18 2.68 8.21
N LYS A 57 14.49 2.68 7.92
CA LYS A 57 15.37 1.52 8.19
C LYS A 57 15.33 1.09 9.66
N HIS A 58 15.42 2.02 10.59
CA HIS A 58 15.45 1.68 12.02
C HIS A 58 14.05 1.37 12.57
N LEU A 59 12.99 1.97 12.03
CA LEU A 59 11.62 1.55 12.31
C LEU A 59 11.42 0.07 11.93
N ASP A 60 11.84 -0.33 10.73
CA ASP A 60 11.69 -1.71 10.26
C ASP A 60 12.48 -2.69 11.13
N ILE A 61 13.69 -2.33 11.57
CA ILE A 61 14.45 -3.14 12.54
C ILE A 61 13.72 -3.21 13.88
N ASN A 62 13.15 -2.09 14.34
CA ASN A 62 12.46 -2.02 15.61
C ASN A 62 11.23 -2.95 15.64
N GLU A 63 10.41 -2.91 14.59
CA GLU A 63 9.21 -3.74 14.48
C GLU A 63 9.54 -5.23 14.27
N ASN A 64 10.56 -5.54 13.46
CA ASN A 64 10.92 -6.94 13.17
C ASN A 64 11.53 -7.67 14.38
N ASN A 65 12.08 -6.93 15.34
CA ASN A 65 12.72 -7.49 16.53
C ASN A 65 11.99 -7.08 17.83
N ALA A 66 10.75 -6.63 17.73
CA ALA A 66 9.95 -6.30 18.89
C ALA A 66 9.52 -7.59 19.62
N GLU A 67 9.64 -7.61 20.93
CA GLU A 67 9.26 -8.75 21.78
C GLU A 67 8.19 -8.33 22.79
N GLY A 68 7.11 -9.10 22.88
CA GLY A 68 5.97 -8.80 23.76
C GLY A 68 4.66 -8.68 22.98
N GLU A 69 3.57 -8.50 23.71
CA GLU A 69 2.21 -8.42 23.16
C GLU A 69 1.67 -6.99 23.28
N ARG A 70 1.17 -6.43 22.18
CA ARG A 70 0.53 -5.11 22.15
C ARG A 70 -0.88 -5.20 22.71
N LYS A 71 -1.00 -5.06 24.01
CA LYS A 71 -2.28 -5.03 24.73
C LYS A 71 -2.28 -3.91 25.78
N PRO A 72 -3.47 -3.47 26.24
CA PRO A 72 -3.57 -2.55 27.38
C PRO A 72 -2.76 -3.07 28.55
N ARG A 73 -1.91 -2.21 29.12
CA ARG A 73 -0.99 -2.55 30.21
C ARG A 73 0.05 -3.63 29.89
N GLY A 74 0.27 -3.90 28.60
CA GLY A 74 1.33 -4.78 28.12
C GLY A 74 2.69 -4.09 28.18
N ILE A 75 3.75 -4.88 28.01
CA ILE A 75 5.12 -4.37 27.85
C ILE A 75 5.64 -4.93 26.53
N VAL A 76 6.14 -4.04 25.68
CA VAL A 76 6.82 -4.42 24.43
C VAL A 76 8.24 -3.88 24.46
N TYR A 77 9.19 -4.79 24.29
CA TYR A 77 10.61 -4.51 24.19
C TYR A 77 10.99 -4.24 22.75
N TYR A 78 11.77 -3.19 22.54
CA TYR A 78 12.23 -2.77 21.23
C TYR A 78 13.75 -2.57 21.21
N PRO A 79 14.42 -2.83 20.08
CA PRO A 79 15.86 -2.54 19.94
C PRO A 79 16.25 -1.08 20.22
N TYR A 80 15.40 -0.13 19.81
CA TYR A 80 15.74 1.30 19.81
C TYR A 80 14.81 2.16 20.66
N THR A 81 13.51 1.91 20.61
CA THR A 81 12.49 2.73 21.29
C THR A 81 12.07 2.09 22.62
N ASN A 82 11.21 2.77 23.36
CA ASN A 82 10.63 2.35 24.63
C ASN A 82 11.67 1.80 25.62
N LYS A 83 12.86 2.40 25.65
CA LYS A 83 13.91 1.94 26.56
C LYS A 83 13.48 2.26 27.99
N HIS A 84 13.94 1.44 28.95
CA HIS A 84 13.54 1.46 30.36
C HIS A 84 12.27 0.71 30.74
N ASN A 85 11.76 -0.17 29.85
CA ASN A 85 10.66 -1.09 30.15
C ASN A 85 9.36 -0.36 30.55
N ALA A 86 9.12 0.80 29.95
CA ALA A 86 7.86 1.50 30.19
C ALA A 86 6.70 0.69 29.61
N GLN A 87 5.57 0.77 30.30
CA GLN A 87 4.35 0.08 29.93
C GLN A 87 3.79 0.67 28.63
N GLY A 88 3.21 -0.18 27.79
CA GLY A 88 2.72 0.18 26.47
C GLY A 88 3.62 -0.27 25.33
N TYR A 89 3.46 0.38 24.19
CA TYR A 89 4.17 0.06 22.96
C TYR A 89 4.42 1.31 22.10
N SER A 90 5.46 1.26 21.26
CA SER A 90 5.81 2.37 20.38
C SER A 90 4.86 2.46 19.18
N LYS A 91 4.43 3.69 18.88
CA LYS A 91 3.77 4.11 17.64
C LYS A 91 4.70 5.06 16.90
N TYR A 92 4.59 5.08 15.56
CA TYR A 92 5.46 5.88 14.70
C TYR A 92 4.61 6.83 13.86
N ASN A 93 4.64 8.10 14.21
CA ASN A 93 3.92 9.16 13.53
C ASN A 93 4.82 9.73 12.41
N PRO A 94 4.43 9.67 11.12
CA PRO A 94 5.22 10.28 10.05
C PRO A 94 5.45 11.78 10.29
N ILE A 95 6.67 12.27 10.04
CA ILE A 95 7.06 13.66 10.25
C ILE A 95 6.65 14.50 9.05
N LYS A 96 5.79 15.49 9.32
CA LYS A 96 5.17 16.32 8.29
C LYS A 96 6.18 17.05 7.40
N GLU A 97 7.30 17.49 7.95
CA GLU A 97 8.29 18.34 7.28
C GLU A 97 9.36 17.56 6.50
N VAL A 98 9.56 16.26 6.78
CA VAL A 98 10.39 15.32 5.97
C VAL A 98 9.58 14.73 4.83
N TYR A 99 8.29 14.73 5.06
CA TYR A 99 7.25 14.47 4.11
C TYR A 99 6.49 15.77 3.77
N PRO A 100 7.16 16.90 3.39
CA PRO A 100 6.54 18.24 3.34
C PRO A 100 5.46 18.39 2.25
N GLN A 101 5.32 17.38 1.39
CA GLN A 101 4.28 17.27 0.36
C GLN A 101 3.12 16.34 0.76
N LEU A 102 3.14 15.79 1.98
CA LEU A 102 2.21 14.77 2.48
C LEU A 102 1.32 15.28 3.62
N PHE A 103 1.57 16.47 4.21
CA PHE A 103 0.92 16.85 5.46
C PHE A 103 0.73 18.37 5.69
N SER A 104 -0.17 19.03 4.94
CA SER A 104 -0.88 20.22 5.43
C SER A 104 -2.32 19.84 5.73
N SER A 105 -2.71 19.95 7.00
CA SER A 105 -3.99 19.43 7.52
C SER A 105 -5.23 20.14 6.98
N GLU A 106 -5.08 21.35 6.42
CA GLU A 106 -6.21 22.17 5.95
C GLU A 106 -6.58 21.94 4.48
N GLU A 107 -5.66 21.46 3.65
CA GLU A 107 -5.90 21.26 2.20
C GLU A 107 -6.41 19.84 1.90
N ILE A 108 -6.12 18.87 2.77
CA ILE A 108 -6.52 17.46 2.61
C ILE A 108 -7.99 17.22 2.95
N GLU A 109 -8.55 17.91 3.95
CA GLU A 109 -9.99 17.80 4.24
C GLU A 109 -10.84 18.25 3.03
N ASN A 110 -10.26 19.12 2.18
CA ASN A 110 -10.95 19.74 1.07
C ASN A 110 -10.57 19.19 -0.32
N ASN A 111 -9.60 18.26 -0.44
CA ASN A 111 -9.18 17.74 -1.74
C ASN A 111 -8.98 16.21 -1.79
N GLN A 112 -10.08 15.53 -2.08
CA GLN A 112 -10.18 14.08 -2.18
C GLN A 112 -9.22 13.46 -3.20
N GLN A 113 -8.88 14.19 -4.26
CA GLN A 113 -8.04 13.68 -5.35
C GLN A 113 -6.59 13.45 -4.93
N LEU A 114 -6.09 14.13 -3.89
CA LEU A 114 -4.72 14.02 -3.40
C LEU A 114 -4.53 12.88 -2.37
N GLN A 115 -5.54 12.61 -1.53
CA GLN A 115 -5.53 11.53 -0.53
C GLN A 115 -5.25 10.14 -1.14
N ILE A 116 -5.69 9.96 -2.37
CA ILE A 116 -5.67 8.69 -3.07
C ILE A 116 -4.31 8.44 -3.75
N GLN A 117 -3.52 9.50 -3.99
CA GLN A 117 -2.25 9.41 -4.73
C GLN A 117 -1.04 9.03 -3.87
N LEU A 118 -1.14 9.10 -2.54
CA LEU A 118 0.01 9.07 -1.64
C LEU A 118 -0.01 7.95 -0.59
N ASN A 119 -1.16 7.34 -0.30
CA ASN A 119 -1.23 6.22 0.64
C ASN A 119 -0.58 4.95 0.06
N GLU A 120 0.23 4.24 0.84
CA GLU A 120 0.53 2.84 0.55
C GLU A 120 -0.81 2.08 0.43
N ILE A 121 -0.94 1.23 -0.59
CA ILE A 121 -2.16 0.44 -0.75
C ILE A 121 -2.23 -0.54 0.43
N ASN A 122 -3.19 -0.32 1.32
CA ASN A 122 -3.42 -1.14 2.50
C ASN A 122 -4.91 -1.53 2.60
N GLU A 123 -5.24 -2.38 3.57
CA GLU A 123 -6.61 -2.90 3.74
C GLU A 123 -7.64 -1.79 3.98
N GLU A 124 -7.30 -0.78 4.79
CA GLU A 124 -8.18 0.34 5.09
C GLU A 124 -8.51 1.14 3.83
N LEU A 125 -7.51 1.43 2.99
CA LEU A 125 -7.70 2.12 1.73
C LEU A 125 -8.56 1.30 0.77
N ILE A 126 -8.31 -0.01 0.63
CA ILE A 126 -9.11 -0.86 -0.26
C ILE A 126 -10.56 -0.95 0.24
N SER A 127 -10.76 -1.07 1.56
CA SER A 127 -12.07 -1.04 2.20
C SER A 127 -12.79 0.29 1.96
N TYR A 128 -12.08 1.41 2.06
CA TYR A 128 -12.61 2.74 1.73
C TYR A 128 -13.01 2.84 0.26
N LEU A 129 -12.12 2.45 -0.67
CA LEU A 129 -12.40 2.44 -2.11
C LEU A 129 -13.55 1.50 -2.50
N SER A 130 -13.81 0.45 -1.71
CA SER A 130 -14.96 -0.44 -1.93
C SER A 130 -16.31 0.27 -1.67
N LYS A 131 -16.32 1.23 -0.72
CA LYS A 131 -17.48 2.05 -0.35
C LYS A 131 -17.57 3.32 -1.21
N HIS A 132 -16.43 3.84 -1.63
CA HIS A 132 -16.28 5.09 -2.40
C HIS A 132 -15.48 4.85 -3.70
N PRO A 133 -16.04 4.11 -4.66
CA PRO A 133 -15.31 3.68 -5.85
C PRO A 133 -14.88 4.83 -6.77
N GLU A 134 -15.59 5.96 -6.78
CA GLU A 134 -15.29 7.16 -7.58
C GLU A 134 -13.83 7.63 -7.44
N TYR A 135 -13.22 7.37 -6.29
CA TYR A 135 -11.85 7.70 -5.97
C TYR A 135 -10.82 6.85 -6.72
N ILE A 136 -11.18 5.67 -7.22
CA ILE A 136 -10.27 4.83 -8.02
C ILE A 136 -9.79 5.58 -9.28
N ARG A 137 -10.62 6.42 -9.90
CA ARG A 137 -10.23 7.20 -11.10
C ARG A 137 -9.33 8.39 -10.77
N GLN A 138 -9.35 8.83 -9.51
CA GLN A 138 -8.58 9.93 -8.97
C GLN A 138 -7.17 9.49 -8.51
N LEU A 139 -6.95 8.18 -8.35
CA LEU A 139 -5.61 7.59 -8.14
C LEU A 139 -4.59 8.13 -9.13
N HIS A 140 -3.37 8.33 -8.64
CA HIS A 140 -2.21 8.51 -9.51
C HIS A 140 -1.97 7.19 -10.26
N HIS A 141 -1.46 7.26 -11.50
CA HIS A 141 -1.26 6.07 -12.36
C HIS A 141 -0.51 4.95 -11.64
N ARG A 142 0.57 5.28 -10.93
CA ARG A 142 1.33 4.30 -10.15
C ARG A 142 0.55 3.69 -8.99
N LYS A 143 -0.30 4.47 -8.31
CA LYS A 143 -1.15 3.95 -7.23
C LYS A 143 -2.25 3.03 -7.74
N PHE A 144 -2.76 3.32 -8.94
CA PHE A 144 -3.66 2.42 -9.63
C PHE A 144 -2.97 1.09 -9.94
N GLU A 145 -1.73 1.10 -10.44
CA GLU A 145 -0.95 -0.14 -10.63
C GLU A 145 -0.72 -0.89 -9.30
N GLU A 146 -0.35 -0.18 -8.23
CA GLU A 146 -0.17 -0.75 -6.89
C GLU A 146 -1.46 -1.38 -6.35
N LEU A 147 -2.62 -0.74 -6.56
CA LEU A 147 -3.93 -1.26 -6.15
C LEU A 147 -4.22 -2.58 -6.83
N ILE A 148 -4.03 -2.63 -8.15
CA ILE A 148 -4.25 -3.86 -8.92
C ILE A 148 -3.25 -4.94 -8.51
N ALA A 149 -1.98 -4.58 -8.25
CA ALA A 149 -0.97 -5.53 -7.78
C ALA A 149 -1.33 -6.15 -6.42
N GLU A 150 -1.81 -5.34 -5.47
CA GLU A 150 -2.24 -5.84 -4.15
C GLU A 150 -3.47 -6.75 -4.25
N ILE A 151 -4.44 -6.39 -5.08
CA ILE A 151 -5.61 -7.23 -5.34
C ILE A 151 -5.21 -8.58 -5.98
N ILE A 152 -4.23 -8.59 -6.88
CA ILE A 152 -3.74 -9.84 -7.48
C ILE A 152 -2.98 -10.67 -6.44
N ARG A 153 -2.17 -10.02 -5.60
CA ARG A 153 -1.44 -10.66 -4.50
C ARG A 153 -2.39 -11.35 -3.52
N SER A 154 -3.48 -10.70 -3.14
CA SER A 154 -4.49 -11.30 -2.24
C SER A 154 -5.20 -12.52 -2.83
N LYS A 155 -5.11 -12.73 -4.15
CA LYS A 155 -5.60 -13.94 -4.84
C LYS A 155 -4.56 -15.06 -4.91
N GLY A 156 -3.44 -14.94 -4.19
CA GLY A 156 -2.42 -15.99 -4.04
C GLY A 156 -1.35 -16.02 -5.14
N PHE A 157 -1.18 -14.91 -5.87
CA PHE A 157 -0.11 -14.75 -6.84
C PHE A 157 1.13 -14.13 -6.18
N ASP A 158 2.30 -14.53 -6.64
CA ASP A 158 3.55 -13.82 -6.41
C ASP A 158 3.66 -12.66 -7.42
N VAL A 159 3.71 -11.42 -6.94
CA VAL A 159 3.48 -10.22 -7.76
C VAL A 159 4.68 -9.30 -7.74
N THR A 160 5.19 -8.98 -8.94
CA THR A 160 6.24 -7.99 -9.17
C THR A 160 5.68 -6.80 -9.96
N LEU A 161 5.79 -5.60 -9.41
CA LEU A 161 5.55 -4.35 -10.13
C LEU A 161 6.79 -4.00 -10.97
N THR A 162 6.60 -3.69 -12.25
CA THR A 162 7.69 -3.25 -13.12
C THR A 162 8.09 -1.81 -12.79
N LEU A 163 9.32 -1.44 -13.15
CA LEU A 163 9.82 -0.07 -13.00
C LEU A 163 9.17 0.86 -14.02
N LYS A 164 8.93 2.11 -13.60
CA LYS A 164 8.29 3.17 -14.40
C LYS A 164 8.98 3.47 -15.74
N THR A 165 10.24 3.06 -15.91
CA THR A 165 11.12 3.41 -17.03
C THR A 165 11.23 2.33 -18.11
N ARG A 166 10.40 1.29 -18.10
CA ARG A 166 10.31 0.31 -19.19
C ARG A 166 8.97 0.43 -19.91
N ASP A 167 9.00 1.03 -21.10
CA ASP A 167 7.91 1.12 -22.11
C ASP A 167 7.44 -0.26 -22.66
N GLY A 168 7.68 -1.35 -21.95
CA GLY A 168 7.47 -2.72 -22.42
C GLY A 168 6.02 -3.22 -22.39
N GLY A 169 5.03 -2.32 -22.30
CA GLY A 169 3.60 -2.66 -22.34
C GLY A 169 3.12 -3.59 -21.22
N LYS A 170 3.76 -3.56 -20.04
CA LYS A 170 3.33 -4.28 -18.84
C LYS A 170 3.77 -3.58 -17.56
N ASP A 171 2.85 -3.50 -16.61
CA ASP A 171 3.05 -2.83 -15.32
C ASP A 171 3.24 -3.85 -14.18
N ILE A 172 2.69 -5.05 -14.34
CA ILE A 172 2.72 -6.11 -13.33
C ILE A 172 3.06 -7.45 -13.98
N ILE A 173 3.91 -8.22 -13.30
CA ILE A 173 4.14 -9.64 -13.57
C ILE A 173 3.60 -10.41 -12.37
N ALA A 174 2.68 -11.35 -12.61
CA ALA A 174 2.07 -12.16 -11.56
C ALA A 174 2.29 -13.66 -11.85
N LEU A 175 2.92 -14.35 -10.91
CA LEU A 175 3.24 -15.77 -11.01
C LEU A 175 2.32 -16.57 -10.11
N TYR A 176 1.64 -17.56 -10.69
CA TYR A 176 0.87 -18.55 -9.97
C TYR A 176 1.57 -19.91 -10.06
N LYS A 177 1.97 -20.44 -8.91
CA LYS A 177 2.65 -21.73 -8.81
C LYS A 177 1.66 -22.77 -8.32
N SER A 178 1.51 -23.86 -9.08
CA SER A 178 0.65 -24.98 -8.72
C SER A 178 1.33 -26.32 -9.05
N PRO A 179 0.89 -27.44 -8.45
CA PRO A 179 1.39 -28.77 -8.80
C PRO A 179 1.19 -29.15 -10.28
N PHE A 180 0.24 -28.52 -10.96
CA PHE A 180 -0.05 -28.76 -12.37
C PHE A 180 0.80 -27.92 -13.34
N GLY A 181 1.63 -27.03 -12.80
CA GLY A 181 2.49 -26.13 -13.57
C GLY A 181 2.47 -24.70 -13.07
N HIS A 182 3.38 -23.90 -13.62
CA HIS A 182 3.48 -22.48 -13.35
C HIS A 182 2.75 -21.68 -14.43
N GLN A 183 1.99 -20.67 -14.02
CA GLN A 183 1.36 -19.72 -14.92
C GLN A 183 1.99 -18.35 -14.68
N MET A 184 2.34 -17.68 -15.78
CA MET A 184 2.86 -16.32 -15.75
C MET A 184 1.85 -15.39 -16.41
N PHE A 185 1.33 -14.45 -15.64
CA PHE A 185 0.43 -13.43 -16.13
C PHE A 185 1.19 -12.11 -16.24
N ILE A 186 1.00 -11.42 -17.37
CA ILE A 186 1.41 -10.03 -17.51
C ILE A 186 0.17 -9.15 -17.47
N VAL A 187 0.25 -8.04 -16.75
CA VAL A 187 -0.87 -7.11 -16.62
C VAL A 187 -0.41 -5.72 -17.05
N GLU A 188 -1.21 -5.10 -17.90
CA GLU A 188 -1.07 -3.69 -18.26
C GLU A 188 -2.27 -2.92 -17.70
N CYS A 189 -1.97 -1.80 -17.06
CA CYS A 189 -2.90 -0.95 -16.35
C CYS A 189 -3.06 0.37 -17.12
N LYS A 190 -4.28 0.70 -17.54
CA LYS A 190 -4.62 1.97 -18.18
C LYS A 190 -5.62 2.75 -17.35
N LYS A 191 -5.12 3.72 -16.57
CA LYS A 191 -5.97 4.65 -15.83
C LYS A 191 -6.51 5.75 -16.75
N TYR A 192 -7.74 5.58 -17.23
CA TYR A 192 -8.45 6.55 -18.07
C TYR A 192 -9.73 7.04 -17.39
N ASN A 193 -10.19 8.20 -17.83
CA ASN A 193 -11.51 8.71 -17.48
C ASN A 193 -12.60 7.88 -18.18
N GLU A 194 -13.82 7.94 -17.66
CA GLU A 194 -14.94 7.11 -18.11
C GLU A 194 -15.28 7.27 -19.61
N GLU A 195 -15.10 8.47 -20.15
CA GLU A 195 -15.35 8.78 -21.57
C GLU A 195 -14.28 8.19 -22.51
N ASN A 196 -13.08 7.90 -21.97
CA ASN A 196 -11.92 7.47 -22.74
C ASN A 196 -11.80 5.95 -22.74
N LYS A 197 -12.53 5.31 -23.66
CA LYS A 197 -12.54 3.85 -23.79
C LYS A 197 -11.21 3.33 -24.34
N VAL A 198 -10.80 2.17 -23.84
CA VAL A 198 -9.63 1.44 -24.34
C VAL A 198 -9.97 0.75 -25.66
N GLY A 199 -9.25 1.13 -26.71
CA GLY A 199 -9.39 0.59 -28.07
C GLY A 199 -8.62 -0.71 -28.31
N VAL A 200 -8.88 -1.34 -29.45
CA VAL A 200 -8.31 -2.64 -29.84
C VAL A 200 -6.79 -2.61 -30.02
N GLU A 201 -6.20 -1.47 -30.39
CA GLU A 201 -4.75 -1.35 -30.61
C GLU A 201 -3.93 -1.65 -29.35
N LEU A 202 -4.39 -1.18 -28.18
CA LEU A 202 -3.74 -1.50 -26.90
C LEU A 202 -3.82 -3.00 -26.59
N VAL A 203 -4.96 -3.64 -26.88
CA VAL A 203 -5.14 -5.08 -26.68
C VAL A 203 -4.21 -5.89 -27.58
N ARG A 204 -4.05 -5.47 -28.85
CA ARG A 204 -3.11 -6.10 -29.80
C ARG A 204 -1.67 -5.92 -29.36
N GLY A 205 -1.32 -4.74 -28.85
CA GLY A 205 -0.01 -4.46 -28.27
C GLY A 205 0.32 -5.40 -27.11
N LEU A 206 -0.59 -5.50 -26.13
CA LEU A 206 -0.45 -6.41 -24.99
C LEU A 206 -0.33 -7.87 -25.44
N TYR A 207 -1.09 -8.29 -26.45
CA TYR A 207 -0.97 -9.63 -27.01
C TYR A 207 0.43 -9.89 -27.59
N GLY A 208 1.02 -8.92 -28.30
CA GLY A 208 2.40 -9.00 -28.77
C GLY A 208 3.41 -9.15 -27.62
N VAL A 209 3.26 -8.36 -26.55
CA VAL A 209 4.11 -8.47 -25.34
C VAL A 209 3.96 -9.84 -24.68
N LYS A 210 2.73 -10.36 -24.56
CA LYS A 210 2.43 -11.69 -23.99
C LYS A 210 3.19 -12.78 -24.74
N ILE A 211 3.16 -12.74 -26.07
CA ILE A 211 3.86 -13.72 -26.91
C ILE A 211 5.38 -13.60 -26.75
N ALA A 212 5.92 -12.37 -26.78
CA ALA A 212 7.36 -12.13 -26.64
C ALA A 212 7.90 -12.62 -25.28
N GLU A 213 7.15 -12.40 -24.20
CA GLU A 213 7.50 -12.84 -22.84
C GLU A 213 7.17 -14.32 -22.58
N ARG A 214 6.52 -15.01 -23.52
CA ARG A 214 5.98 -16.38 -23.34
C ARG A 214 5.09 -16.52 -22.11
N ALA A 215 4.37 -15.44 -21.78
CA ALA A 215 3.42 -15.44 -20.68
C ALA A 215 2.22 -16.33 -21.01
N THR A 216 1.63 -16.94 -20.00
CA THR A 216 0.43 -17.77 -20.12
C THR A 216 -0.78 -16.90 -20.47
N LYS A 217 -0.92 -15.74 -19.80
CA LYS A 217 -2.06 -14.85 -19.96
C LYS A 217 -1.65 -13.37 -19.96
N GLY A 218 -2.24 -12.58 -20.83
CA GLY A 218 -2.20 -11.12 -20.79
C GLY A 218 -3.49 -10.55 -20.24
N ILE A 219 -3.41 -9.59 -19.33
CA ILE A 219 -4.59 -8.95 -18.74
C ILE A 219 -4.48 -7.44 -18.92
N LEU A 220 -5.47 -6.83 -19.55
CA LEU A 220 -5.57 -5.37 -19.64
C LEU A 220 -6.60 -4.88 -18.62
N VAL A 221 -6.15 -4.04 -17.69
CA VAL A 221 -6.98 -3.49 -16.61
C VAL A 221 -7.17 -2.00 -16.83
N THR A 222 -8.40 -1.49 -16.70
CA THR A 222 -8.66 -0.06 -16.87
C THR A 222 -9.70 0.49 -15.91
N SER A 223 -9.52 1.75 -15.49
CA SER A 223 -10.53 2.51 -14.73
C SER A 223 -11.65 3.09 -15.61
N SER A 224 -11.62 2.81 -16.91
CA SER A 224 -12.65 3.15 -17.90
C SER A 224 -13.38 1.88 -18.38
N THR A 225 -13.77 1.82 -19.65
CA THR A 225 -14.38 0.68 -20.32
C THR A 225 -13.67 0.35 -21.63
N PHE A 226 -13.98 -0.79 -22.24
CA PHE A 226 -13.40 -1.23 -23.51
C PHE A 226 -14.36 -0.97 -24.68
N THR A 227 -13.81 -0.71 -25.87
CA THR A 227 -14.61 -0.65 -27.10
C THR A 227 -15.15 -2.04 -27.47
N LYS A 228 -16.16 -2.08 -28.36
CA LYS A 228 -16.70 -3.33 -28.88
C LYS A 228 -15.61 -4.15 -29.58
N ASP A 229 -14.83 -3.50 -30.45
CA ASP A 229 -13.77 -4.16 -31.21
C ASP A 229 -12.68 -4.76 -30.31
N ALA A 230 -12.35 -4.09 -29.19
CA ALA A 230 -11.44 -4.64 -28.19
C ALA A 230 -11.98 -5.93 -27.56
N ARG A 231 -13.27 -5.95 -27.20
CA ARG A 231 -13.95 -7.13 -26.66
C ARG A 231 -14.06 -8.26 -27.68
N ASP A 232 -14.43 -7.93 -28.92
CA ASP A 232 -14.58 -8.89 -30.01
C ASP A 232 -13.22 -9.54 -30.36
N PHE A 233 -12.11 -8.79 -30.27
CA PHE A 233 -10.76 -9.34 -30.46
C PHE A 233 -10.36 -10.34 -29.36
N VAL A 234 -10.72 -10.08 -28.09
CA VAL A 234 -10.38 -10.98 -26.96
C VAL A 234 -11.25 -12.22 -26.91
N LYS A 235 -12.50 -12.16 -27.40
CA LYS A 235 -13.46 -13.27 -27.33
C LYS A 235 -12.90 -14.62 -27.83
N PRO A 236 -12.27 -14.74 -29.01
CA PRO A 236 -11.67 -16.00 -29.44
C PRO A 236 -10.38 -16.39 -28.69
N LEU A 237 -9.81 -15.47 -27.90
CA LEU A 237 -8.55 -15.61 -27.16
C LEU A 237 -8.76 -15.63 -25.64
N GLU A 238 -9.97 -15.97 -25.14
CA GLU A 238 -10.34 -15.80 -23.72
C GLU A 238 -9.45 -16.54 -22.71
N PHE A 239 -8.77 -17.60 -23.14
CA PHE A 239 -7.81 -18.33 -22.33
C PHE A 239 -6.46 -17.61 -22.23
N GLU A 240 -6.09 -16.83 -23.25
CA GLU A 240 -4.80 -16.14 -23.38
C GLU A 240 -4.87 -14.66 -23.02
N LEU A 241 -6.04 -14.04 -23.15
CA LEU A 241 -6.26 -12.62 -22.88
C LEU A 241 -7.49 -12.41 -21.99
N ALA A 242 -7.44 -11.38 -21.15
CA ALA A 242 -8.60 -10.91 -20.40
C ALA A 242 -8.65 -9.39 -20.36
N LEU A 243 -9.87 -8.85 -20.41
CA LEU A 243 -10.15 -7.42 -20.22
C LEU A 243 -10.86 -7.25 -18.90
N LYS A 244 -10.40 -6.30 -18.09
CA LYS A 244 -10.95 -6.00 -16.76
C LYS A 244 -11.18 -4.52 -16.62
N ASP A 245 -12.45 -4.14 -16.53
CA ASP A 245 -12.87 -2.75 -16.55
C ASP A 245 -13.18 -2.24 -15.14
N TYR A 246 -13.61 -0.99 -15.06
CA TYR A 246 -13.89 -0.33 -13.80
C TYR A 246 -14.84 -1.13 -12.88
N ARG A 247 -15.82 -1.85 -13.45
CA ARG A 247 -16.76 -2.65 -12.66
C ARG A 247 -16.09 -3.88 -12.04
N ASP A 248 -15.19 -4.53 -12.79
CA ASP A 248 -14.38 -5.63 -12.25
C ASP A 248 -13.56 -5.16 -11.05
N ILE A 249 -12.94 -3.97 -11.15
CA ILE A 249 -12.09 -3.42 -10.07
C ILE A 249 -12.91 -3.14 -8.82
N ILE A 250 -14.10 -2.53 -8.94
CA ILE A 250 -15.00 -2.31 -7.81
C ILE A 250 -15.35 -3.64 -7.13
N GLN A 251 -15.68 -4.65 -7.93
CA GLN A 251 -16.02 -5.96 -7.40
C GLN A 251 -14.82 -6.58 -6.67
N TRP A 252 -13.61 -6.44 -7.21
CA TRP A 252 -12.40 -6.91 -6.55
C TRP A 252 -12.11 -6.19 -5.23
N CYS A 253 -12.34 -4.88 -5.13
CA CYS A 253 -12.21 -4.16 -3.86
C CYS A 253 -13.22 -4.66 -2.83
N LYS A 254 -14.45 -4.99 -3.24
CA LYS A 254 -15.49 -5.56 -2.35
C LYS A 254 -15.17 -6.98 -1.90
N ASP A 255 -14.61 -7.78 -2.80
CA ASP A 255 -14.22 -9.16 -2.54
C ASP A 255 -12.86 -9.27 -1.83
N TYR A 256 -12.18 -8.14 -1.65
CA TYR A 256 -10.86 -8.11 -1.03
C TYR A 256 -10.95 -8.60 0.41
N LYS A 257 -10.24 -9.70 0.67
CA LYS A 257 -10.06 -10.26 2.01
C LYS A 257 -8.57 -10.51 2.17
N ILE A 258 -8.00 -10.10 3.30
CA ILE A 258 -6.65 -10.51 3.63
C ILE A 258 -6.64 -12.03 3.76
N SER A 259 -5.87 -12.73 2.91
CA SER A 259 -5.52 -14.10 3.20
C SER A 259 -4.58 -14.06 4.42
N LYS A 260 -5.05 -14.47 5.60
CA LYS A 260 -4.23 -14.53 6.83
C LYS A 260 -3.05 -15.51 6.76
N TYR A 261 -2.69 -16.05 5.59
CA TYR A 261 -1.69 -17.09 5.44
C TYR A 261 -0.94 -16.98 4.11
N GLN A 262 0.18 -16.26 4.08
CA GLN A 262 1.39 -16.63 3.32
C GLN A 262 2.67 -16.03 3.97
N LYS A 263 2.83 -16.17 5.29
CA LYS A 263 4.16 -16.25 5.93
C LYS A 263 4.42 -17.73 6.22
N THR A 264 4.71 -18.51 5.17
CA THR A 264 5.45 -19.76 5.37
C THR A 264 6.85 -19.50 4.84
N ILE A 265 7.68 -18.93 5.72
CA ILE A 265 9.12 -18.96 5.54
C ILE A 265 9.51 -20.42 5.75
N LYS A 266 10.06 -21.06 4.70
CA LYS A 266 10.94 -22.20 4.86
C LYS A 266 12.37 -21.68 4.87
#